data_AF-A0A8C0ZIB6-F1
#
_entry.id   AF-A0A8C0ZIB6-F1
#
_cell.length_a   1.000
_cell.length_b   1.000
_cell.length_c   1.000
_cell.angle_alpha   90.00
_cell.angle_beta   90.00
_cell.angle_gamma   90.00
#
_symmetry.space_group_name_H-M   'P 1'
#
loop_
_entity.id
_entity.type
_entity.pdbx_description
1 polymer ?
#
loop_
_entity_poly.entity_id
_entity_poly.type
_entity_poly.pdbx_seq_one_letter_code
_entity_poly.pdbx_strand_id
1 'polypeptide(L)'
;MTKLGACGSTLQQLMEVFQFDTISEKTSDQIHFFFAKLNCRLYKKANKSSDLVSANRLFGEKSLSFNETYQNISEIVYGAKLWPLNFKVS
;
A
#
# COMPACT_ATOMS: atom_id res chain seq x y z
N MET A 1 1.23 0.77 -1.81
CA MET A 1 0.02 1.40 -1.22
C MET A 1 -0.64 2.37 -2.18
N THR A 2 0.09 3.32 -2.77
CA THR A 2 -0.47 4.34 -3.68
C THR A 2 -0.99 3.79 -5.01
N LYS A 3 -0.31 2.79 -5.60
CA LYS A 3 -0.76 2.09 -6.81
C LYS A 3 -2.21 1.57 -6.73
N LEU A 4 -2.69 1.20 -5.53
CA LEU A 4 -4.03 0.67 -5.31
C LEU A 4 -5.13 1.69 -5.68
N GLY A 5 -4.87 2.98 -5.54
CA GLY A 5 -5.80 4.06 -5.89
C GLY A 5 -5.44 4.77 -7.19
N ALA A 6 -4.42 4.30 -7.92
CA ALA A 6 -3.95 4.93 -9.15
C ALA A 6 -4.69 4.37 -10.37
N CYS A 7 -4.92 5.21 -11.38
CA CYS A 7 -5.49 4.83 -12.67
C CYS A 7 -4.82 5.66 -13.79
N GLY A 8 -5.03 5.28 -15.05
CA GLY A 8 -4.52 5.99 -16.23
C GLY A 8 -2.98 6.05 -16.27
N SER A 9 -2.44 7.19 -16.72
CA SER A 9 -1.00 7.42 -16.84
C SER A 9 -0.26 7.32 -15.50
N THR A 10 -0.88 7.75 -14.40
CA THR A 10 -0.32 7.61 -13.05
C THR A 10 -0.10 6.15 -12.69
N LEU A 11 -1.06 5.27 -13.02
CA LEU A 11 -0.89 3.84 -12.80
C LEU A 11 0.22 3.28 -13.69
N GLN A 12 0.24 3.63 -14.98
CA GLN A 12 1.25 3.16 -15.92
C GLN A 12 2.66 3.51 -15.44
N GLN A 13 2.91 4.76 -15.07
CA GLN A 13 4.22 5.20 -14.57
C GLN A 13 4.62 4.47 -13.29
N LEU A 14 3.68 4.21 -12.37
CA LEU A 14 3.95 3.41 -11.18
C LEU A 14 4.32 1.97 -11.53
N MET A 15 3.71 1.38 -12.57
CA MET A 15 4.03 0.02 -12.98
C MET A 15 5.44 -0.06 -13.59
N GLU A 16 5.78 0.85 -14.50
CA GLU A 16 7.07 0.89 -15.20
C GLU A 16 8.24 1.25 -14.26
N VAL A 17 8.10 2.31 -13.46
CA VAL A 17 9.19 2.79 -12.58
C VAL A 17 9.53 1.77 -11.51
N PHE A 18 8.52 1.10 -10.94
CA PHE A 18 8.73 0.08 -9.91
C PHE A 18 8.90 -1.34 -10.47
N GLN A 19 8.99 -1.50 -11.80
CA GLN A 19 9.19 -2.79 -12.47
C GLN A 19 8.12 -3.82 -12.09
N PHE A 20 6.89 -3.38 -11.87
CA PHE A 20 5.77 -4.25 -11.57
C PHE A 20 5.16 -4.88 -12.82
N ASP A 21 5.38 -4.25 -13.97
CA ASP A 21 5.06 -4.74 -15.31
C ASP A 21 5.91 -5.97 -15.71
N THR A 22 7.06 -6.19 -15.08
CA THR A 22 7.93 -7.34 -15.36
C THR A 22 7.55 -8.62 -14.60
N ILE A 23 6.54 -8.58 -13.73
CA ILE A 23 6.12 -9.73 -12.92
C ILE A 23 5.30 -10.69 -13.80
N SER A 24 5.85 -11.86 -14.09
CA SER A 24 5.45 -12.75 -15.20
C SER A 24 4.13 -13.50 -15.02
N GLU A 25 3.42 -13.35 -13.90
CA GLU A 25 2.14 -14.02 -13.69
C GLU A 25 1.17 -13.14 -12.90
N LYS A 26 0.04 -12.85 -13.55
CA LYS A 26 -1.24 -12.39 -12.99
C LYS A 26 -1.42 -10.89 -12.77
N THR A 27 -2.68 -10.52 -12.98
CA THR A 27 -3.30 -9.19 -12.94
C THR A 27 -2.65 -8.25 -11.93
N SER A 28 -2.47 -7.00 -12.35
CA SER A 28 -2.02 -5.83 -11.57
C SER A 28 -2.53 -5.81 -10.11
N ASP A 29 -3.73 -6.34 -9.87
CA ASP A 29 -4.38 -6.41 -8.55
C ASP A 29 -3.70 -7.37 -7.57
N GLN A 30 -3.02 -8.42 -8.06
CA GLN A 30 -2.35 -9.41 -7.22
C GLN A 30 -1.03 -8.93 -6.60
N ILE A 31 -0.43 -7.87 -7.14
CA ILE A 31 0.80 -7.28 -6.59
C ILE A 31 0.63 -6.92 -5.11
N HIS A 32 -0.54 -6.36 -4.77
CA HIS A 32 -0.88 -6.02 -3.40
C HIS A 32 -0.87 -7.24 -2.47
N PHE A 33 -1.46 -8.35 -2.91
CA PHE A 33 -1.44 -9.61 -2.17
C PHE A 33 -0.03 -10.17 -1.99
N PHE A 34 0.82 -10.12 -3.02
CA PHE A 34 2.21 -10.57 -2.91
C PHE A 34 3.02 -9.74 -1.94
N PHE A 35 2.84 -8.41 -1.92
CA PHE A 35 3.47 -7.55 -0.92
C PHE A 35 2.99 -7.85 0.50
N ALA A 36 1.70 -8.15 0.70
CA ALA A 36 1.19 -8.56 2.02
C ALA A 36 1.90 -9.83 2.52
N LYS A 37 2.04 -10.83 1.63
CA LYS A 37 2.71 -12.10 1.91
C LYS A 37 4.19 -11.91 2.21
N LEU A 38 4.88 -11.05 1.44
CA LEU A 38 6.28 -10.70 1.66
C LEU A 38 6.48 -9.99 3.00
N ASN A 39 5.70 -8.94 3.29
CA ASN A 39 5.77 -8.21 4.55
C ASN A 39 5.49 -9.11 5.76
N CYS A 40 4.52 -10.03 5.64
CA CYS A 40 4.27 -11.04 6.68
C CYS A 40 5.50 -11.91 6.92
N ARG A 41 6.21 -12.35 5.87
CA ARG A 41 7.44 -13.13 6.01
C ARG A 41 8.58 -12.31 6.63
N LEU A 42 8.74 -11.05 6.22
CA LEU A 42 9.81 -10.16 6.70
C LEU A 42 9.62 -9.75 8.16
N TYR A 43 8.44 -9.28 8.54
CA TYR A 43 8.25 -8.68 9.87
C TYR A 43 7.68 -9.63 10.92
N LYS A 44 6.95 -10.67 10.51
CA LYS A 44 6.36 -11.64 11.45
C LYS A 44 7.11 -12.95 11.54
N LYS A 45 7.92 -13.30 10.52
CA LYS A 45 8.64 -14.58 10.45
C LYS A 45 10.15 -14.44 10.28
N ALA A 46 10.71 -13.23 10.25
CA ALA A 46 12.16 -13.08 10.24
C ALA A 46 12.75 -13.67 11.53
N ASN A 47 13.89 -14.34 11.36
CA ASN A 47 14.56 -15.11 12.39
C ASN A 47 14.80 -14.30 13.67
N LYS A 48 14.83 -15.02 14.81
CA LYS A 48 15.14 -14.55 16.17
C LYS A 48 16.51 -13.84 16.34
N SER A 49 17.20 -13.54 15.25
CA SER A 49 18.52 -12.89 15.24
C SER A 49 18.45 -11.36 15.31
N SER A 50 17.28 -10.75 15.07
CA SER A 50 17.12 -9.29 15.05
C SER A 50 15.64 -8.89 15.13
N ASP A 51 15.34 -7.81 15.85
CA ASP A 51 14.01 -7.20 15.85
C ASP A 51 13.83 -6.30 14.63
N LEU A 52 13.01 -6.75 13.66
CA LEU A 52 12.68 -6.00 12.46
C LEU A 52 11.18 -5.66 12.44
N VAL A 53 10.87 -4.38 12.60
CA VAL A 53 9.50 -3.86 12.67
C VAL A 53 9.25 -2.79 11.62
N SER A 54 8.00 -2.69 11.14
CA SER A 54 7.57 -1.64 10.21
C SER A 54 6.23 -1.05 10.61
N ALA A 55 6.09 0.27 10.50
CA ALA A 55 4.83 0.98 10.65
C ALA A 55 4.54 1.78 9.37
N ASN A 56 3.56 1.32 8.58
CA ASN A 56 3.20 1.93 7.31
C ASN A 56 1.84 2.61 7.45
N ARG A 57 1.72 3.89 7.12
CA ARG A 57 0.45 4.62 7.18
C ARG A 57 0.41 5.73 6.14
N LEU A 58 -0.76 5.93 5.53
CA LEU A 58 -1.05 7.09 4.71
C LEU A 58 -1.85 8.09 5.54
N PHE A 59 -1.57 9.37 5.36
CA PHE A 59 -2.31 10.45 5.98
C PHE A 59 -2.83 11.38 4.89
N GLY A 60 -4.10 11.76 4.97
CA GLY A 60 -4.75 12.64 4.00
C GLY A 60 -5.46 13.79 4.70
N GLU A 61 -5.70 14.87 3.97
CA GLU A 61 -6.43 16.02 4.48
C GLU A 61 -7.87 15.62 4.87
N LYS A 62 -8.29 15.95 6.08
CA LYS A 62 -9.60 15.59 6.64
C LYS A 62 -10.77 16.19 5.86
N SER A 63 -10.54 17.26 5.10
CA SER A 63 -11.57 17.86 4.25
C SER A 63 -11.90 17.03 3.00
N LEU A 64 -11.14 15.96 2.72
CA LEU A 64 -11.37 15.08 1.58
C LEU A 64 -12.12 13.81 2.01
N SER A 65 -13.06 13.37 1.18
CA SER A 65 -13.73 12.08 1.36
C SER A 65 -12.91 10.95 0.76
N PHE A 66 -12.55 9.96 1.58
CA PHE A 66 -11.77 8.79 1.14
C PHE A 66 -12.69 7.65 0.71
N ASN A 67 -12.35 6.99 -0.40
CA ASN A 67 -13.09 5.84 -0.90
C ASN A 67 -13.04 4.66 0.09
N GLU A 68 -14.19 4.12 0.48
CA GLU A 68 -14.28 3.04 1.48
C GLU A 68 -13.64 1.73 1.01
N THR A 69 -13.79 1.37 -0.27
CA THR A 69 -13.15 0.18 -0.84
C THR A 69 -11.64 0.28 -0.75
N TYR A 70 -11.07 1.45 -1.04
CA TYR A 70 -9.64 1.70 -0.86
C TYR A 70 -9.21 1.52 0.60
N GLN A 71 -9.99 2.06 1.55
CA GLN A 71 -9.70 1.95 2.98
C GLN A 71 -9.70 0.49 3.44
N ASN A 72 -10.69 -0.30 3.01
CA ASN A 72 -10.83 -1.70 3.37
C ASN A 72 -9.68 -2.55 2.81
N ILE A 73 -9.32 -2.37 1.53
CA ILE A 73 -8.21 -3.11 0.93
C ILE A 73 -6.87 -2.70 1.58
N SER A 74 -6.69 -1.41 1.88
CA SER A 74 -5.46 -0.92 2.53
C SER A 74 -5.28 -1.51 3.94
N GLU A 75 -6.35 -1.62 4.73
CA GLU A 75 -6.31 -2.27 6.03
C GLU A 75 -5.91 -3.75 5.91
N ILE A 76 -6.51 -4.48 4.97
CA ILE A 76 -6.25 -5.92 4.79
C ILE A 76 -4.81 -6.18 4.33
N VAL A 77 -4.35 -5.44 3.31
CA VAL A 77 -3.07 -5.72 2.64
C VAL A 77 -1.88 -5.12 3.38
N TYR A 78 -2.07 -3.91 3.93
CA TYR A 78 -0.98 -3.11 4.49
C TYR A 78 -1.08 -2.90 6.00
N GLY A 79 -2.16 -3.38 6.62
CA GLY A 79 -2.38 -3.25 8.06
C GLY A 79 -2.76 -1.84 8.50
N ALA A 80 -3.11 -0.94 7.56
CA ALA A 80 -3.43 0.44 7.88
C ALA A 80 -4.42 1.08 6.90
N LYS A 81 -5.40 1.79 7.45
CA LYS A 81 -6.24 2.75 6.72
C LYS A 81 -5.50 4.07 6.54
N LEU A 82 -5.89 4.81 5.50
CA LEU A 82 -5.53 6.21 5.36
C LEU A 82 -6.22 7.01 6.47
N TRP A 83 -5.43 7.79 7.20
CA TRP A 83 -5.90 8.53 8.36
C TRP A 83 -6.13 10.01 8.04
N PRO A 84 -7.33 10.56 8.32
CA PRO A 84 -7.62 11.97 8.11
C PRO A 84 -6.85 12.83 9.14
N LEU A 85 -6.13 13.85 8.67
CA LEU A 85 -5.47 14.87 9.48
C LEU A 85 -5.81 16.28 8.97
N ASN A 86 -5.69 17.28 9.83
CA ASN A 86 -5.82 18.67 9.42
C ASN A 86 -4.47 19.21 8.96
N PHE A 87 -4.19 19.15 7.65
CA PHE A 87 -2.99 19.73 7.06
C PHE A 87 -3.17 21.19 6.68
N LYS A 88 -4.40 21.60 6.36
CA LYS A 88 -4.73 23.01 6.12
C LYS A 88 -4.72 23.75 7.46
N VAL A 89 -3.72 24.61 7.65
CA VAL A 89 -3.74 25.63 8.70
C VAL A 89 -4.79 26.66 8.28
N SER A 90 -5.80 26.86 9.13
CA SER A 90 -6.80 27.92 9.00
C SER A 90 -6.19 29.29 9.17
#